data_AF-A0A527G3D0-F1
#
_entry.id   AF-A0A527G3D0-F1
#
_cell.length_a   1.000
_cell.length_b   1.000
_cell.length_c   1.000
_cell.angle_alpha   90.00
_cell.angle_beta   90.00
_cell.angle_gamma   90.00
#
_symmetry.space_group_name_H-M   'P 1'
#
loop_
_entity.id
_entity.type
_entity.pdbx_description
1 polymer ?
#
loop_
_entity_poly.entity_id
_entity_poly.type
_entity_poly.pdbx_seq_one_letter_code
_entity_poly.pdbx_strand_id
1 'polypeptide(L)' 'KKTVLDYRRRDGQWETQIRQTYDRGDGAVILPYDPSRSTVLLVRQFRYPAYVTGHREPLIEACAGLLDE' A
#
# COMPACT_ATOMS: atom_id res chain seq x y z
N LYS A 1 -15.22 3.02 -4.43
CA LYS A 1 -16.54 2.37 -4.25
C LYS A 1 -17.14 2.80 -2.91
N LYS A 2 -18.43 3.16 -2.87
CA LYS A 2 -19.15 3.40 -1.60
C LYS A 2 -19.60 2.04 -1.06
N THR A 3 -19.13 1.68 0.14
CA THR A 3 -19.49 0.44 0.82
C THR A 3 -20.38 0.79 2.00
N VAL A 4 -21.56 0.20 2.06
CA VAL A 4 -22.49 0.28 3.20
C VAL A 4 -22.46 -1.08 3.88
N LEU A 5 -22.20 -1.10 5.18
CA LEU A 5 -22.08 -2.34 5.95
C LEU A 5 -22.73 -2.16 7.33
N ASP A 6 -23.44 -3.18 7.79
CA ASP A 6 -23.91 -3.24 9.17
C ASP A 6 -22.83 -3.89 10.03
N TYR A 7 -22.36 -3.17 11.04
CA TYR A 7 -21.32 -3.59 11.95
C TYR A 7 -21.91 -3.83 13.34
N ARG A 8 -21.67 -5.01 13.91
CA ARG A 8 -22.06 -5.30 15.28
C ARG A 8 -20.94 -4.84 16.22
N ARG A 9 -21.23 -3.81 17.00
CA ARG A 9 -20.33 -3.29 18.03
C ARG A 9 -20.14 -4.32 19.16
N ARG A 10 -19.09 -4.13 19.95
CA ARG A 10 -18.75 -5.02 21.08
C ARG A 10 -19.85 -5.12 22.13
N ASP A 11 -20.65 -4.05 22.31
CA ASP A 11 -21.81 -4.01 23.20
C ASP A 11 -23.05 -4.75 22.65
N GLY A 12 -22.94 -5.34 21.46
CA GLY A 12 -23.99 -6.10 20.80
C GLY A 12 -24.94 -5.26 19.95
N GLN A 13 -24.84 -3.92 19.95
CA GLN A 13 -25.64 -3.03 19.12
C GLN A 13 -25.18 -3.06 17.66
N TRP A 14 -26.14 -2.95 16.74
CA TRP A 14 -25.87 -2.83 15.30
C TRP A 14 -25.81 -1.36 14.89
N GLU A 15 -24.87 -1.04 14.01
CA GLU A 15 -24.80 0.26 13.36
C GLU A 15 -24.58 0.10 11.85
N THR A 16 -25.20 0.97 11.05
CA THR A 16 -24.92 1.06 9.63
C THR A 16 -23.76 2.03 9.40
N GLN A 17 -22.66 1.52 8.83
CA GLN A 17 -21.50 2.31 8.47
C GLN A 17 -21.43 2.53 6.96
N ILE A 18 -21.02 3.74 6.55
CA ILE A 18 -20.74 4.08 5.16
C ILE A 18 -19.25 4.39 5.03
N ARG A 19 -18.57 3.75 4.07
CA ARG A 19 -17.14 3.92 3.80
C ARG A 19 -16.88 4.15 2.32
N GLN A 20 -15.87 4.94 2.00
CA GLN A 20 -15.31 5.01 0.66
C GLN A 20 -14.05 4.16 0.63
N THR A 21 -14.05 3.13 -0.21
CA THR A 21 -12.90 2.24 -0.40
C THR A 21 -12.35 2.45 -1.80
N TYR A 22 -11.03 2.58 -1.90
CA TYR A 22 -10.33 2.58 -3.17
C TYR A 22 -9.54 1.28 -3.26
N ASP A 23 -9.95 0.44 -4.21
CA ASP A 23 -9.38 -0.89 -4.44
C ASP A 23 -8.47 -0.82 -5.67
N ARG A 24 -7.21 -1.24 -5.50
CA ARG A 24 -6.20 -1.29 -6.58
C ARG A 24 -5.68 -2.71 -6.83
N GLY A 25 -6.31 -3.73 -6.22
CA GLY A 25 -5.78 -5.09 -6.16
C GLY A 25 -4.64 -5.24 -5.16
N ASP A 26 -4.14 -6.47 -5.07
CA ASP A 26 -3.03 -6.84 -4.20
C ASP A 26 -1.69 -6.66 -4.90
N GLY A 27 -0.63 -6.53 -4.10
CA GLY A 27 0.74 -6.41 -4.60
C GLY A 27 1.70 -7.31 -3.84
N ALA A 28 2.84 -7.58 -4.46
CA ALA A 28 3.97 -8.27 -3.85
C ALA A 28 5.19 -7.35 -3.76
N VAL A 29 6.01 -7.59 -2.74
CA VAL A 29 7.24 -6.84 -2.47
C VAL A 29 8.36 -7.81 -2.13
N ILE A 30 9.56 -7.54 -2.60
CA ILE A 30 10.78 -8.26 -2.23
C ILE A 30 11.88 -7.28 -1.80
N LEU A 31 12.60 -7.64 -0.74
CA LEU A 31 13.81 -6.94 -0.31
C LEU A 31 15.01 -7.90 -0.47
N PRO A 32 15.68 -7.91 -1.63
CA PRO A 32 16.83 -8.77 -1.85
C PRO A 32 17.99 -8.34 -0.94
N TYR A 33 18.49 -9.27 -0.15
CA TYR A 33 19.63 -9.07 0.75
C TYR A 33 20.80 -9.96 0.31
N ASP A 34 21.98 -9.36 0.23
CA ASP A 34 23.24 -10.07 0.01
C ASP A 34 24.01 -10.17 1.35
N PRO A 35 24.08 -11.37 1.97
CA PRO A 35 24.73 -11.56 3.25
C PRO A 35 26.27 -11.42 3.18
N SER A 36 26.87 -11.70 2.02
CA SER A 36 28.33 -11.62 1.86
C SER A 36 28.83 -10.18 1.91
N ARG A 37 28.04 -9.26 1.33
CA ARG A 37 28.33 -7.82 1.29
C ARG A 37 27.61 -7.03 2.38
N SER A 38 26.66 -7.64 3.09
CA SER A 38 25.77 -6.95 4.04
C SER A 38 25.03 -5.77 3.40
N THR A 39 24.51 -5.96 2.19
CA THR A 39 23.83 -4.90 1.42
C THR A 39 22.45 -5.35 0.95
N VAL A 40 21.53 -4.39 0.77
CA VAL A 40 20.23 -4.62 0.15
C VAL A 40 20.16 -3.99 -1.23
N LEU A 41 19.41 -4.61 -2.14
CA LEU A 41 19.06 -4.02 -3.43
C LEU A 41 17.78 -3.19 -3.29
N LEU A 42 17.83 -1.93 -3.73
CA LEU A 42 16.69 -1.02 -3.77
C LEU A 42 16.57 -0.43 -5.17
N VAL A 43 15.38 0.08 -5.50
CA VAL A 43 15.10 0.82 -6.73
C VAL A 43 14.87 2.29 -6.41
N ARG A 44 15.07 3.15 -7.41
CA ARG A 44 14.73 4.57 -7.33
C ARG A 44 13.79 4.95 -8.46
N GLN A 45 12.60 5.45 -8.15
CA GLN A 45 11.57 5.73 -9.16
C GLN A 45 10.72 6.97 -8.83
N PHE A 46 10.20 7.61 -9.88
CA PHE A 46 9.26 8.73 -9.71
C PHE A 46 7.89 8.20 -9.27
N ARG A 47 7.35 8.77 -8.19
CA ARG A 47 5.99 8.49 -7.70
C ARG A 47 5.18 9.78 -7.67
N TYR A 48 4.29 9.95 -8.64
CA TYR A 48 3.44 11.14 -8.75
C TYR A 48 2.67 11.50 -7.46
N PRO A 49 2.04 10.54 -6.73
CA PRO A 49 1.36 10.86 -5.47
C PRO A 49 2.28 11.46 -4.39
N ALA A 50 3.54 11.04 -4.33
CA ALA A 50 4.53 11.59 -3.41
C ALA A 50 4.95 13.01 -3.86
N TYR A 51 5.13 13.21 -5.17
CA TYR A 51 5.44 14.52 -5.75
C TYR A 51 4.40 15.59 -5.40
N VAL A 52 3.11 15.29 -5.60
CA VAL A 52 2.03 16.26 -5.31
C VAL A 52 1.84 16.55 -3.82
N THR A 53 2.35 15.68 -2.94
CA THR A 53 2.34 15.87 -1.48
C THR A 53 3.62 16.52 -0.95
N GLY A 54 4.56 16.90 -1.83
CA GLY A 54 5.75 17.69 -1.49
C GLY A 54 7.08 16.94 -1.56
N HIS A 55 7.08 15.64 -1.85
CA HIS A 55 8.31 14.86 -2.06
C HIS A 55 8.81 15.01 -3.50
N ARG A 56 9.71 15.97 -3.72
CA ARG A 56 10.15 16.38 -5.07
C ARG A 56 11.15 15.42 -5.72
N GLU A 57 11.80 14.58 -4.93
CA GLU A 57 12.79 13.61 -5.39
C GLU A 57 12.18 12.21 -5.64
N PRO A 58 12.72 11.42 -6.58
CA PRO A 58 12.35 10.01 -6.72
C PRO A 58 12.52 9.22 -5.42
N LEU A 59 11.55 8.35 -5.12
CA LEU A 59 11.58 7.54 -3.91
C LEU A 59 12.55 6.37 -4.06
N ILE A 60 13.22 6.04 -2.95
CA ILE A 60 13.99 4.80 -2.81
C ILE A 60 13.05 3.75 -2.21
N GLU A 61 12.89 2.62 -2.88
CA GLU A 61 11.88 1.62 -2.56
C GLU A 61 12.45 0.19 -2.65
N ALA A 62 11.84 -0.74 -1.92
CA ALA A 62 11.99 -2.16 -2.22
C ALA A 62 11.40 -2.48 -3.60
N CYS A 63 11.89 -3.53 -4.25
CA CYS A 63 11.31 -3.96 -5.52
C CYS A 63 9.88 -4.47 -5.28
N ALA A 64 8.92 -3.99 -6.05
CA ALA A 64 7.50 -4.26 -5.83
C ALA A 64 6.73 -4.27 -7.15
N GLY A 65 5.62 -5.00 -7.19
CA GLY A 65 4.71 -5.10 -8.32
C GLY A 65 3.29 -5.43 -7.90
N LEU A 66 2.33 -5.18 -8.78
CA LEU A 66 0.96 -5.69 -8.62
C LEU A 66 0.94 -7.16 -9.00
N LEU A 67 0.05 -7.92 -8.36
CA LEU A 67 -0.22 -9.29 -8.79
C LEU A 67 -1.08 -9.24 -10.06
N ASP A 68 -0.72 -10.04 -11.07
CA ASP A 68 -1.62 -10.34 -12.19
C ASP A 68 -2.71 -11.33 -11.72
N GLU A 69 -3.87 -11.32 -12.40
CA GLU A 69 -4.98 -12.26 -12.12
C GLU A 69 -4.65 -13.72 -12.47
#